data_AF-A0A3D2FZ54-F1
#
_entry.id   AF-A0A3D2FZ54-F1
#
_cell.length_a   1.000
_cell.length_b   1.000
_cell.length_c   1.000
_cell.angle_alpha   90.00
_cell.angle_beta   90.00
_cell.angle_gamma   90.00
#
_symmetry.space_group_name_H-M   'P 1'
#
loop_
_entity.id
_entity.type
_entity.pdbx_description
1 polymer ?
#
loop_
_entity_poly.entity_id
_entity_poly.type
_entity_poly.pdbx_seq_one_letter_code
_entity_poly.pdbx_strand_id
1 'polypeptide(L)'
;RRDPQCGFSAATANLYAGGIITRGTLLAVFLSTSDEMLPILLSSSAPVPLILKLLGYKALAGILLGVAVDTVASKLGYERKKSIHEMCEQEHCHCEDGIFRSALRHTLKIFAFLFVVTFVLNLLVEAVGPETLGAFVLNRPVIGELLGGIIGFIPNCAASVVLTTLYLEGAMSGGAMLSGLLVGSGVGLLVLLRMNRDWRDNLVTAGLLYAGGVIFGLLADVLHIV
;
A
#
# COMPACT_ATOMS: atom_id res chain seq x y z
N ARG A 1 5.24 0.00 -19.94
CA ARG A 1 5.74 -1.17 -19.18
C ARG A 1 5.47 -0.86 -17.73
N ARG A 2 4.42 -1.43 -17.15
CA ARG A 2 4.11 -1.31 -15.72
C ARG A 2 4.80 -2.48 -15.04
N ASP A 3 5.49 -2.25 -13.94
CA ASP A 3 5.98 -3.35 -13.11
C ASP A 3 4.81 -4.29 -12.81
N PRO A 4 4.95 -5.60 -13.05
CA PRO A 4 3.84 -6.55 -12.96
C PRO A 4 3.18 -6.56 -11.57
N GLN A 5 3.94 -6.24 -10.52
CA GLN A 5 3.46 -6.18 -9.14
C GLN A 5 2.51 -4.99 -8.89
N CYS A 6 2.88 -3.78 -9.31
CA CYS A 6 2.00 -2.60 -9.24
C CYS A 6 0.72 -2.73 -10.09
N GLY A 7 0.75 -3.56 -11.14
CA GLY A 7 -0.41 -3.85 -11.98
C GLY A 7 -1.55 -4.56 -11.25
N PHE A 8 -1.23 -5.51 -10.36
CA PHE A 8 -2.23 -6.26 -9.60
C PHE A 8 -2.97 -5.39 -8.58
N SER A 9 -2.24 -4.53 -7.84
CA SER A 9 -2.85 -3.60 -6.89
C SER A 9 -3.77 -2.58 -7.60
N ALA A 10 -3.35 -2.09 -8.77
CA ALA A 10 -4.18 -1.18 -9.58
C ALA A 10 -5.42 -1.89 -10.14
N ALA A 11 -5.29 -3.12 -10.65
CA ALA A 11 -6.43 -3.90 -11.14
C ALA A 11 -7.44 -4.20 -10.02
N THR A 12 -6.95 -4.53 -8.83
CA THR A 12 -7.79 -4.82 -7.65
C THR A 12 -8.53 -3.56 -7.19
N ALA A 13 -7.87 -2.40 -7.16
CA ALA A 13 -8.52 -1.12 -6.88
C ALA A 13 -9.66 -0.81 -7.87
N ASN A 14 -9.50 -1.17 -9.15
CA ASN A 14 -10.54 -1.00 -10.17
C ASN A 14 -11.73 -1.93 -9.92
N LEU A 15 -11.49 -3.20 -9.61
CA LEU A 15 -12.54 -4.17 -9.29
C LEU A 15 -13.33 -3.74 -8.05
N TYR A 16 -12.66 -3.15 -7.07
CA TYR A 16 -13.29 -2.61 -5.87
C TYR A 16 -14.11 -1.35 -6.16
N ALA A 17 -13.59 -0.44 -6.99
CA ALA A 17 -14.33 0.73 -7.45
C ALA A 17 -15.59 0.32 -8.23
N GLY A 18 -15.51 -0.77 -8.99
CA GLY A 18 -16.63 -1.40 -9.69
C GLY A 18 -17.59 -2.21 -8.82
N GLY A 19 -17.36 -2.30 -7.50
CA GLY A 19 -18.23 -3.01 -6.57
C GLY A 19 -18.21 -4.54 -6.70
N ILE A 20 -17.25 -5.10 -7.44
CA ILE A 20 -17.15 -6.55 -7.69
C ILE A 20 -16.51 -7.27 -6.49
N ILE A 21 -15.58 -6.61 -5.80
CA ILE A 21 -14.86 -7.16 -4.64
C ILE A 21 -15.12 -6.37 -3.36
N THR A 22 -15.00 -7.04 -2.23
CA THR A 22 -15.20 -6.50 -0.89
C THR A 22 -14.00 -5.69 -0.39
N ARG A 23 -14.19 -4.95 0.71
CA ARG A 23 -13.13 -4.19 1.39
C ARG A 23 -12.03 -5.11 1.93
N GLY A 24 -12.40 -6.22 2.54
CA GLY A 24 -11.47 -7.19 3.09
C GLY A 24 -10.62 -7.84 2.01
N THR A 25 -11.23 -8.20 0.87
CA THR A 25 -10.48 -8.76 -0.27
C THR A 25 -9.46 -7.76 -0.82
N LEU A 26 -9.84 -6.48 -0.97
CA LEU A 26 -8.92 -5.42 -1.39
C LEU A 26 -7.72 -5.28 -0.43
N LEU A 27 -7.98 -5.23 0.88
CA LEU A 27 -6.94 -5.12 1.89
C LEU A 27 -6.03 -6.35 1.94
N ALA A 28 -6.60 -7.55 1.79
CA ALA A 28 -5.84 -8.80 1.76
C ALA A 28 -4.86 -8.82 0.57
N VAL A 29 -5.32 -8.43 -0.62
CA VAL A 29 -4.45 -8.31 -1.79
C VAL A 29 -3.39 -7.26 -1.54
N PHE A 30 -3.73 -6.05 -1.08
CA PHE A 30 -2.75 -4.99 -0.83
C PHE A 30 -1.66 -5.45 0.15
N LEU A 31 -2.02 -6.05 1.28
CA LEU A 31 -1.05 -6.53 2.26
C LEU A 31 -0.19 -7.69 1.75
N SER A 32 -0.78 -8.57 0.93
CA SER A 32 -0.10 -9.76 0.41
C SER A 32 0.73 -9.49 -0.85
N THR A 33 0.44 -8.44 -1.63
CA THR A 33 1.15 -8.15 -2.89
C THR A 33 2.15 -6.99 -2.76
N SER A 34 2.32 -6.41 -1.58
CA SER A 34 3.31 -5.35 -1.29
C SER A 34 4.76 -5.85 -1.21
N ASP A 35 5.15 -6.79 -2.07
CA ASP A 35 6.49 -7.37 -2.08
C ASP A 35 7.47 -6.66 -3.02
N GLU A 36 7.32 -5.34 -3.15
CA GLU A 36 8.30 -4.45 -3.82
C GLU A 36 9.70 -4.52 -3.16
N MET A 37 9.80 -5.14 -1.99
CA MET A 37 11.05 -5.42 -1.26
C MET A 37 11.78 -6.70 -1.70
N LEU A 38 11.07 -7.69 -2.27
CA LEU A 38 11.67 -8.98 -2.65
C LEU A 38 12.90 -8.81 -3.58
N PRO A 39 12.87 -7.92 -4.59
CA PRO A 39 14.03 -7.64 -5.44
C PRO A 39 15.22 -7.02 -4.67
N ILE A 40 14.96 -6.18 -3.67
CA ILE A 40 15.99 -5.51 -2.85
C ILE A 40 16.67 -6.52 -1.93
N LEU A 41 15.89 -7.35 -1.24
CA LEU A 41 16.44 -8.39 -0.34
C LEU A 41 17.24 -9.46 -1.09
N LEU A 42 16.82 -9.81 -2.31
CA LEU A 42 17.58 -10.67 -3.21
C LEU A 42 18.90 -10.01 -3.65
N SER A 43 18.90 -8.69 -3.86
CA SER A 43 20.11 -7.93 -4.20
C SER A 43 21.07 -7.75 -3.03
N SER A 44 20.57 -7.70 -1.79
CA SER A 44 21.38 -7.53 -0.57
C SER A 44 21.87 -8.84 0.05
N SER A 45 21.70 -9.99 -0.61
CA SER A 45 22.10 -11.32 -0.10
C SER A 45 21.51 -11.66 1.28
N ALA A 46 20.28 -11.21 1.55
CA ALA A 46 19.60 -11.53 2.80
C ALA A 46 19.38 -13.05 2.93
N PRO A 47 19.45 -13.61 4.15
CA PRO A 47 19.27 -15.05 4.35
C PRO A 47 17.87 -15.48 3.90
N VAL A 48 17.82 -16.45 2.97
CA VAL A 48 16.59 -17.03 2.41
C VAL A 48 15.52 -17.39 3.47
N PRO A 49 15.87 -17.91 4.67
CA PRO A 49 14.89 -18.18 5.72
C PRO A 49 14.13 -16.93 6.21
N LEU A 50 14.77 -15.77 6.23
CA LEU A 50 14.17 -14.51 6.67
C LEU A 50 13.16 -14.00 5.64
N ILE A 51 13.49 -14.09 4.35
CA ILE A 51 12.59 -13.75 3.24
C ILE A 51 11.33 -14.61 3.28
N LEU A 52 11.48 -15.93 3.46
CA LEU A 52 10.34 -16.85 3.47
C LEU A 52 9.44 -16.64 4.70
N LYS A 53 10.02 -16.38 5.88
CA LYS A 53 9.27 -16.02 7.09
C LYS A 53 8.48 -14.71 6.90
N LEU A 54 9.10 -13.69 6.34
CA LEU A 54 8.47 -12.41 6.03
C LEU A 54 7.31 -12.57 5.06
N LEU A 55 7.53 -13.27 3.95
CA LEU A 55 6.50 -13.52 2.93
C LEU A 55 5.31 -14.29 3.51
N GLY A 56 5.59 -15.36 4.26
CA GLY A 56 4.57 -16.15 4.94
C GLY A 56 3.77 -15.33 5.96
N TYR A 57 4.45 -14.52 6.77
CA TYR A 57 3.80 -13.66 7.74
C TYR A 57 2.89 -12.62 7.09
N LYS A 58 3.34 -11.97 6.01
CA LYS A 58 2.54 -10.97 5.27
C LYS A 58 1.29 -11.59 4.65
N ALA A 59 1.43 -12.77 4.02
CA ALA A 59 0.29 -13.49 3.46
C ALA A 59 -0.73 -13.86 4.54
N LEU A 60 -0.27 -14.36 5.70
CA LEU A 60 -1.14 -14.68 6.83
C LEU A 60 -1.82 -13.42 7.41
N ALA A 61 -1.06 -12.34 7.61
CA ALA A 61 -1.59 -11.06 8.11
C ALA A 61 -2.65 -10.48 7.16
N GLY A 62 -2.42 -10.54 5.85
CA GLY A 62 -3.36 -10.11 4.83
C GLY A 62 -4.66 -10.91 4.85
N ILE A 63 -4.59 -12.24 4.92
CA ILE A 63 -5.76 -13.11 5.02
C ILE A 63 -6.54 -12.84 6.32
N LEU A 64 -5.84 -12.77 7.45
CA LEU A 64 -6.46 -12.53 8.76
C LEU A 64 -7.16 -11.16 8.78
N LEU A 65 -6.50 -10.10 8.32
CA LEU A 65 -7.11 -8.76 8.27
C LEU A 65 -8.28 -8.72 7.30
N GLY A 66 -8.12 -9.29 6.10
CA GLY A 66 -9.16 -9.30 5.09
C GLY A 66 -10.42 -9.99 5.56
N VAL A 67 -10.29 -11.19 6.12
CA VAL A 67 -11.42 -11.96 6.67
C VAL A 67 -12.05 -11.24 7.87
N ALA A 68 -11.23 -10.67 8.76
CA ALA A 68 -11.74 -9.90 9.90
C ALA A 68 -12.57 -8.70 9.44
N VAL A 69 -12.06 -7.93 8.48
CA VAL A 69 -12.74 -6.75 7.92
C VAL A 69 -14.03 -7.15 7.20
N ASP A 70 -14.04 -8.22 6.40
CA ASP A 70 -15.24 -8.68 5.71
C ASP A 70 -16.30 -9.21 6.68
N THR A 71 -15.89 -9.93 7.73
CA THR A 71 -16.80 -10.42 8.76
C THR A 71 -17.44 -9.27 9.54
N VAL A 72 -16.65 -8.24 9.87
CA VAL A 72 -17.14 -7.03 10.54
C VAL A 72 -18.08 -6.25 9.60
N ALA A 73 -17.70 -6.06 8.33
CA ALA A 73 -18.52 -5.37 7.35
C ALA A 73 -19.88 -6.06 7.12
N SER A 74 -19.88 -7.40 7.06
CA SER A 74 -21.09 -8.21 6.96
C SER A 74 -21.98 -8.06 8.20
N LYS A 75 -21.41 -8.08 9.41
CA LYS A 75 -22.16 -7.87 10.67
C LYS A 75 -22.74 -6.47 10.81
N LEU A 76 -22.06 -5.45 10.29
CA LEU A 76 -22.56 -4.07 10.25
C LEU A 76 -23.60 -3.84 9.14
N GLY A 77 -23.95 -4.85 8.34
CA GLY A 77 -24.93 -4.74 7.27
C GLY A 77 -24.48 -3.82 6.13
N TYR A 78 -23.17 -3.66 5.94
CA TYR A 78 -22.62 -2.77 4.91
C TYR A 78 -22.64 -3.46 3.53
N GLU A 79 -23.84 -3.63 2.98
CA GLU A 79 -24.06 -4.11 1.60
C GLU A 79 -23.75 -2.97 0.62
N ARG A 80 -22.52 -2.91 0.12
CA ARG A 80 -22.15 -1.89 -0.88
C ARG A 80 -22.66 -2.29 -2.26
N LYS A 81 -23.89 -1.91 -2.57
CA LYS A 81 -24.51 -2.12 -3.88
C LYS A 81 -24.11 -1.01 -4.86
N LYS A 82 -22.88 -1.03 -5.38
CA LYS A 82 -22.52 -0.19 -6.54
C LYS A 82 -22.90 -0.94 -7.82
N SER A 83 -23.91 -0.42 -8.51
CA SER A 83 -24.31 -0.95 -9.82
C SER A 83 -23.25 -0.58 -10.86
N ILE A 84 -22.77 -1.59 -11.60
CA ILE A 84 -21.86 -1.49 -12.76
C ILE A 84 -22.27 -0.37 -13.74
N HIS A 85 -23.55 0.00 -13.77
CA HIS A 85 -24.12 1.06 -14.59
C HIS A 85 -23.50 2.45 -14.36
N GLU A 86 -23.09 2.82 -13.14
CA GLU A 86 -22.45 4.13 -12.87
C GLU A 86 -21.00 4.22 -13.36
N MET A 87 -20.28 3.08 -13.47
CA MET A 87 -18.95 3.07 -14.10
C MET A 87 -19.06 3.23 -15.61
N CYS A 88 -20.12 2.71 -16.22
CA CYS A 88 -20.37 2.79 -17.66
C CYS A 88 -20.80 4.20 -18.12
N GLU A 89 -21.45 4.99 -17.27
CA GLU A 89 -21.85 6.37 -17.61
C GLU A 89 -20.70 7.39 -17.39
N GLN A 90 -19.70 7.05 -16.57
CA GLN A 90 -18.57 7.92 -16.27
C GLN A 90 -17.43 7.83 -17.28
N GLU A 91 -17.28 6.71 -18.01
CA GLU A 91 -16.63 6.77 -19.31
C GLU A 91 -17.62 7.41 -20.27
N HIS A 92 -17.56 8.75 -20.39
CA HIS A 92 -18.10 9.44 -21.56
C HIS A 92 -17.41 8.83 -22.79
N CYS A 93 -17.97 7.74 -23.30
CA CYS A 93 -17.62 7.14 -24.57
C CYS A 93 -18.11 8.09 -25.66
N HIS A 94 -17.40 9.21 -25.81
CA HIS A 94 -17.33 9.94 -27.06
C HIS A 94 -16.56 9.06 -28.04
N CYS A 95 -17.29 8.16 -28.70
CA CYS A 95 -16.81 7.33 -29.80
C CYS A 95 -16.56 8.13 -31.09
N GLU A 96 -16.08 9.38 -31.00
CA GLU A 96 -15.80 10.22 -32.17
C GLU A 96 -14.32 10.57 -32.34
N ASP A 97 -13.47 10.38 -31.32
CA ASP A 97 -12.02 10.62 -31.45
C ASP A 97 -11.21 9.39 -31.00
N GLY A 98 -10.42 8.85 -31.93
CA GLY A 98 -9.76 7.55 -31.84
C GLY A 98 -9.18 7.16 -30.46
N ILE A 99 -9.44 5.90 -30.09
CA ILE A 99 -9.08 5.20 -28.83
C ILE A 99 -7.64 5.52 -28.36
N PHE A 100 -6.70 5.64 -29.30
CA PHE A 100 -5.30 5.94 -29.01
C PHE A 100 -5.09 7.33 -28.37
N ARG A 101 -5.78 8.37 -28.85
CA ARG A 101 -5.55 9.76 -28.39
C ARG A 101 -6.17 10.01 -27.03
N SER A 102 -7.30 9.36 -26.74
CA SER A 102 -7.94 9.42 -25.42
C SER A 102 -7.14 8.65 -24.36
N ALA A 103 -6.75 7.41 -24.67
CA ALA A 103 -5.93 6.58 -23.77
C ALA A 103 -4.57 7.22 -23.47
N LEU A 104 -3.92 7.83 -24.46
CA LEU A 104 -2.64 8.52 -24.28
C LEU A 104 -2.79 9.74 -23.36
N ARG A 105 -3.86 10.53 -23.51
CA ARG A 105 -4.10 11.74 -22.71
C ARG A 105 -4.42 11.40 -21.25
N HIS A 106 -5.23 10.36 -21.02
CA HIS A 106 -5.52 9.86 -19.68
C HIS A 106 -4.27 9.26 -19.01
N THR A 107 -3.50 8.47 -19.75
CA THR A 107 -2.24 7.89 -19.25
C THR A 107 -1.23 8.98 -18.92
N LEU A 108 -1.05 9.99 -19.78
CA LEU A 108 -0.16 11.13 -19.52
C LEU A 108 -0.60 11.95 -18.31
N LYS A 109 -1.92 12.19 -18.12
CA LYS A 109 -2.41 12.89 -16.93
C LYS A 109 -2.12 12.12 -15.64
N ILE A 110 -2.37 10.81 -15.62
CA ILE A 110 -2.08 9.97 -14.44
C ILE A 110 -0.57 9.90 -14.20
N PHE A 111 0.21 9.69 -15.26
CA PHE A 111 1.67 9.64 -15.19
C PHE A 111 2.25 10.96 -14.69
N ALA A 112 1.82 12.10 -15.23
CA ALA A 112 2.28 13.42 -14.79
C ALA A 112 1.88 13.70 -13.33
N PHE A 113 0.66 13.34 -12.94
CA PHE A 113 0.21 13.46 -11.54
C PHE A 113 1.07 12.61 -10.61
N LEU A 114 1.27 11.33 -10.92
CA LEU A 114 2.14 10.43 -10.16
C LEU A 114 3.58 10.96 -10.09
N PHE A 115 4.13 11.39 -11.22
CA PHE A 115 5.49 11.93 -11.30
C PHE A 115 5.66 13.16 -10.41
N VAL A 116 4.74 14.13 -10.48
CA VAL A 116 4.79 15.34 -9.64
C VAL A 116 4.65 14.99 -8.16
N VAL A 117 3.68 14.15 -7.80
CA VAL A 117 3.46 13.74 -6.40
C VAL A 117 4.67 13.00 -5.86
N THR A 118 5.20 12.02 -6.59
CA THR A 118 6.42 11.27 -6.24
C THR A 118 7.64 12.17 -6.14
N PHE A 119 7.82 13.11 -7.08
CA PHE A 119 8.94 14.05 -7.06
C PHE A 119 8.90 14.96 -5.83
N VAL A 120 7.75 15.54 -5.51
CA VAL A 120 7.57 16.37 -4.30
C VAL A 120 7.81 15.55 -3.03
N LEU A 121 7.27 14.33 -2.96
CA LEU A 121 7.46 13.45 -1.81
C LEU A 121 8.94 13.07 -1.62
N ASN A 122 9.66 12.71 -2.68
CA ASN A 122 11.09 12.42 -2.59
C ASN A 122 11.87 13.63 -2.08
N LEU A 123 11.55 14.83 -2.57
CA LEU A 123 12.21 16.07 -2.16
C LEU A 123 11.95 16.41 -0.68
N LEU A 124 10.72 16.13 -0.20
CA LEU A 124 10.37 16.27 1.21
C LEU A 124 11.09 15.24 2.10
N VAL A 125 11.20 13.99 1.65
CA VAL A 125 11.91 12.92 2.40
C VAL A 125 13.40 13.24 2.50
N GLU A 126 14.02 13.69 1.41
CA GLU A 126 15.43 14.10 1.39
C GLU A 126 15.67 15.32 2.29
N ALA A 127 14.70 16.23 2.41
CA ALA A 127 14.77 17.38 3.32
C ALA A 127 14.63 17.02 4.81
N VAL A 128 13.89 15.95 5.14
CA VAL A 128 13.73 15.48 6.54
C VAL A 128 14.97 14.70 7.01
N GLY A 129 15.61 13.96 6.11
CA GLY A 129 16.87 13.25 6.34
C GLY A 129 16.75 11.98 7.21
N PRO A 130 17.54 10.92 6.92
CA PRO A 130 17.52 9.66 7.69
C PRO A 130 18.03 9.84 9.14
N GLU A 131 18.89 10.83 9.37
CA GLU A 131 19.54 11.13 10.66
C GLU A 131 18.52 11.55 11.74
N THR A 132 17.48 12.32 11.35
CA THR A 132 16.44 12.74 12.28
C THR A 132 15.49 11.60 12.62
N LEU A 133 15.21 10.73 11.64
CA LEU A 133 14.38 9.55 11.81
C LEU A 133 15.02 8.54 12.77
N GLY A 134 16.33 8.28 12.63
CA GLY A 134 17.06 7.39 13.55
C GLY A 134 17.02 7.86 15.00
N ALA A 135 17.20 9.17 15.26
CA ALA A 135 17.20 9.72 16.62
C ALA A 135 15.83 9.63 17.33
N PHE A 136 14.71 9.74 16.59
CA PHE A 136 13.36 9.59 17.14
C PHE A 136 12.91 8.12 17.27
N VAL A 137 13.45 7.22 16.45
CA VAL A 137 13.07 5.80 16.44
C VAL A 137 13.82 4.97 17.50
N LEU A 138 15.07 5.29 17.80
CA LEU A 138 15.93 4.52 18.71
C LEU A 138 15.43 4.40 20.17
N ASN A 139 14.47 5.22 20.61
CA ASN A 139 14.05 5.27 22.01
C ASN A 139 12.70 4.61 22.33
N ARG A 140 11.87 4.23 21.34
CA ARG A 140 10.52 3.72 21.61
C ARG A 140 9.96 2.81 20.49
N PRO A 141 9.85 1.48 20.78
CA PRO A 141 8.96 0.50 20.18
C PRO A 141 7.95 0.97 19.15
N VAL A 142 6.75 1.06 19.70
CA VAL A 142 5.51 1.63 19.21
C VAL A 142 5.64 2.93 18.39
N ILE A 143 6.58 3.84 18.71
CA ILE A 143 6.73 5.09 17.94
C ILE A 143 7.45 4.81 16.62
N GLY A 144 8.44 3.93 16.62
CA GLY A 144 9.08 3.42 15.41
C GLY A 144 8.06 2.78 14.47
N GLU A 145 7.18 1.92 15.00
CA GLU A 145 6.15 1.25 14.21
C GLU A 145 5.12 2.22 13.62
N LEU A 146 4.70 3.22 14.40
CA LEU A 146 3.73 4.22 13.95
C LEU A 146 4.33 5.14 12.88
N LEU A 147 5.57 5.60 13.07
CA LEU A 147 6.30 6.42 12.10
C LEU A 147 6.65 5.64 10.84
N GLY A 148 7.10 4.39 10.98
CA GLY A 148 7.33 3.47 9.86
C GLY A 148 6.07 3.27 9.02
N GLY A 149 4.92 3.08 9.67
CA GLY A 149 3.61 3.06 9.02
C GLY A 149 3.29 4.35 8.27
N ILE A 150 3.59 5.52 8.82
CA ILE A 150 3.32 6.83 8.17
C ILE A 150 4.19 6.99 6.93
N ILE A 151 5.48 6.65 7.04
CA ILE A 151 6.42 6.69 5.92
C ILE A 151 5.99 5.69 4.84
N GLY A 152 5.60 4.48 5.23
CA GLY A 152 5.10 3.44 4.33
C GLY A 152 3.76 3.78 3.66
N PHE A 153 2.92 4.61 4.30
CA PHE A 153 1.66 5.08 3.71
C PHE A 153 1.87 5.99 2.50
N ILE A 154 3.08 6.51 2.31
CA ILE A 154 3.46 7.25 1.10
C ILE A 154 3.46 6.27 -0.08
N PRO A 155 2.58 6.44 -1.10
CA PRO A 155 2.42 5.50 -2.20
C PRO A 155 3.55 5.62 -3.23
N ASN A 156 4.78 5.31 -2.80
CA ASN A 156 6.01 5.38 -3.57
C ASN A 156 6.91 4.18 -3.22
N CYS A 157 7.52 3.57 -4.22
CA CYS A 157 8.52 2.50 -4.03
C CYS A 157 9.77 2.99 -3.30
N ALA A 158 10.11 4.29 -3.36
CA ALA A 158 11.25 4.85 -2.64
C ALA A 158 11.11 4.77 -1.12
N ALA A 159 9.88 4.85 -0.57
CA ALA A 159 9.66 4.74 0.87
C ALA A 159 10.07 3.36 1.39
N SER A 160 9.74 2.29 0.67
CA SER A 160 10.15 0.93 1.00
C SER A 160 11.67 0.74 0.98
N VAL A 161 12.37 1.39 0.04
CA VAL A 161 13.84 1.39 -0.04
C VAL A 161 14.45 2.06 1.20
N VAL A 162 13.98 3.26 1.55
CA VAL A 162 14.48 4.02 2.72
C VAL A 162 14.24 3.25 4.03
N LEU A 163 13.08 2.60 4.17
CA LEU A 163 12.78 1.77 5.34
C LEU A 163 13.70 0.54 5.43
N THR A 164 14.02 -0.09 4.29
CA THR A 164 14.95 -1.22 4.28
C THR A 164 16.37 -0.80 4.58
N THR A 165 16.83 0.34 4.06
CA THR A 165 18.19 0.82 4.33
C THR A 165 18.36 1.20 5.79
N LEU A 166 17.39 1.90 6.39
CA LEU A 166 17.39 2.25 7.82
C LEU A 166 17.42 1.01 8.73
N TYR A 167 16.73 -0.07 8.34
CA TYR A 167 16.79 -1.34 9.05
C TYR A 167 18.16 -2.00 8.92
N LEU A 168 18.74 -2.04 7.72
CA LEU A 168 20.07 -2.63 7.48
C LEU A 168 21.19 -1.86 8.21
N GLU A 169 21.03 -0.55 8.40
CA GLU A 169 21.92 0.29 9.18
C GLU A 169 21.73 0.13 10.71
N GLY A 170 20.71 -0.62 11.15
CA GLY A 170 20.40 -0.85 12.56
C GLY A 170 19.73 0.33 13.26
N ALA A 171 19.28 1.34 12.51
CA ALA A 171 18.59 2.52 13.04
C ALA A 171 17.10 2.27 13.36
N MET A 172 16.54 1.15 12.89
CA MET A 172 15.11 0.81 12.99
C MET A 172 14.90 -0.65 13.42
N SER A 173 13.82 -0.92 14.17
CA SER A 173 13.39 -2.29 14.52
C SER A 173 12.81 -3.02 13.31
N GLY A 174 12.83 -4.35 13.36
CA GLY A 174 12.18 -5.20 12.36
C GLY A 174 10.67 -4.95 12.29
N GLY A 175 10.03 -4.72 13.43
CA GLY A 175 8.63 -4.31 13.53
C GLY A 175 8.30 -3.02 12.80
N ALA A 176 9.14 -1.98 12.95
CA ALA A 176 8.94 -0.68 12.30
C ALA A 176 9.08 -0.74 10.77
N MET A 177 10.02 -1.55 10.30
CA MET A 177 10.17 -1.85 8.88
C MET A 177 8.93 -2.61 8.37
N LEU A 178 8.51 -3.66 9.08
CA LEU A 178 7.34 -4.46 8.72
C LEU A 178 6.04 -3.64 8.70
N SER A 179 5.83 -2.77 9.68
CA SER A 179 4.65 -1.90 9.72
C SER A 179 4.60 -0.99 8.50
N GLY A 180 5.72 -0.34 8.15
CA GLY A 180 5.80 0.50 6.96
C GLY A 180 5.56 -0.28 5.67
N LEU A 181 6.13 -1.47 5.55
CA LEU A 181 5.96 -2.32 4.36
C LEU A 181 4.56 -2.91 4.21
N LEU A 182 3.88 -3.21 5.32
CA LEU A 182 2.50 -3.68 5.32
C LEU A 182 1.54 -2.55 4.95
N VAL A 183 1.79 -1.33 5.44
CA VAL A 183 0.96 -0.16 5.12
C VAL A 183 1.19 0.32 3.68
N GLY A 184 2.39 0.09 3.13
CA GLY A 184 2.75 0.45 1.77
C GLY A 184 2.05 -0.39 0.70
N SER A 185 0.84 -0.02 0.32
CA SER A 185 0.08 -0.61 -0.81
C SER A 185 0.53 -0.13 -2.21
N GLY A 186 1.65 0.59 -2.27
CA GLY A 186 2.21 1.17 -3.49
C GLY A 186 1.22 2.10 -4.20
N VAL A 187 1.18 2.03 -5.53
CA VAL A 187 0.30 2.87 -6.36
C VAL A 187 -1.19 2.48 -6.21
N GLY A 188 -1.50 1.34 -5.59
CA GLY A 188 -2.86 0.81 -5.44
C GLY A 188 -3.79 1.74 -4.67
N LEU A 189 -3.35 2.33 -3.57
CA LEU A 189 -4.13 3.30 -2.80
C LEU A 189 -4.38 4.59 -3.56
N LEU A 190 -3.41 5.03 -4.37
CA LEU A 190 -3.53 6.25 -5.17
C LEU A 190 -4.51 6.06 -6.34
N VAL A 191 -4.50 4.88 -6.97
CA VAL A 191 -5.52 4.49 -7.97
C VAL A 191 -6.90 4.40 -7.32
N LEU A 192 -7.00 3.79 -6.15
CA LEU A 192 -8.25 3.69 -5.40
C LEU A 192 -8.85 5.08 -5.12
N LEU A 193 -8.04 6.00 -4.59
CA LEU A 193 -8.45 7.37 -4.29
C LEU A 193 -8.93 8.12 -5.53
N ARG A 194 -8.38 7.79 -6.70
CA ARG A 194 -8.75 8.43 -7.97
C ARG A 194 -10.00 7.84 -8.60
N MET A 195 -10.24 6.54 -8.44
CA MET A 195 -11.36 5.84 -9.10
C MET A 195 -12.61 5.74 -8.24
N ASN A 196 -12.47 5.67 -6.92
CA ASN A 196 -13.61 5.65 -6.02
C ASN A 196 -13.92 7.09 -5.56
N ARG A 197 -15.09 7.63 -5.94
CA ARG A 197 -15.50 9.01 -5.57
C ARG A 197 -15.91 9.15 -4.11
N ASP A 198 -16.25 8.05 -3.43
CA ASP A 198 -16.64 8.07 -2.02
C ASP A 198 -15.42 8.24 -1.13
N TRP A 199 -15.10 9.49 -0.83
CA TRP A 199 -13.95 9.85 0.01
C TRP A 199 -14.01 9.21 1.40
N ARG A 200 -15.22 9.01 1.97
CA ARG A 200 -15.41 8.33 3.27
C ARG A 200 -14.95 6.87 3.20
N ASP A 201 -15.35 6.16 2.15
CA ASP A 201 -14.98 4.76 1.94
C ASP A 201 -13.49 4.60 1.69
N ASN A 202 -12.89 5.53 0.95
CA ASN A 202 -11.45 5.57 0.76
C ASN A 202 -10.71 5.81 2.06
N LEU A 203 -11.17 6.78 2.87
CA LEU A 203 -10.56 7.11 4.15
C LEU A 203 -10.65 5.95 5.15
N VAL A 204 -11.80 5.25 5.17
CA VAL A 204 -11.97 4.04 5.99
C VAL A 204 -11.04 2.92 5.52
N THR A 205 -10.93 2.70 4.21
CA THR A 205 -10.03 1.67 3.65
C THR A 205 -8.57 1.98 3.97
N ALA A 206 -8.16 3.23 3.78
CA ALA A 206 -6.83 3.75 4.15
C ALA A 206 -6.54 3.58 5.64
N GLY A 207 -7.49 3.95 6.50
CA GLY A 207 -7.35 3.83 7.96
C GLY A 207 -7.26 2.38 8.42
N LEU A 208 -8.04 1.47 7.83
CA LEU A 208 -7.97 0.04 8.11
C LEU A 208 -6.64 -0.57 7.65
N LEU A 209 -6.14 -0.16 6.49
CA LEU A 209 -4.83 -0.60 6.00
C LEU A 209 -3.72 -0.13 6.95
N TYR A 210 -3.74 1.15 7.34
CA TYR A 210 -2.78 1.74 8.26
C TYR A 210 -2.82 1.06 9.63
N ALA A 211 -4.01 0.95 10.24
CA ALA A 211 -4.18 0.33 11.54
C ALA A 211 -3.83 -1.17 11.52
N GLY A 212 -4.17 -1.87 10.44
CA GLY A 212 -3.79 -3.26 10.23
C GLY A 212 -2.27 -3.43 10.15
N GLY A 213 -1.59 -2.69 9.28
CA GLY A 213 -0.13 -2.76 9.13
C GLY A 213 0.62 -2.34 10.41
N VAL A 214 0.16 -1.25 11.03
CA VAL A 214 0.13 -0.97 12.47
C VAL A 214 0.35 -2.17 13.41
N ILE A 215 -0.78 -2.81 13.68
CA ILE A 215 -0.98 -3.89 14.64
C ILE A 215 -0.16 -5.13 14.25
N PHE A 216 -0.15 -5.51 12.97
CA PHE A 216 0.61 -6.67 12.51
C PHE A 216 2.13 -6.42 12.54
N GLY A 217 2.59 -5.19 12.33
CA GLY A 217 4.00 -4.82 12.53
C GLY A 217 4.42 -4.92 13.99
N LEU A 218 3.61 -4.38 14.91
CA LEU A 218 3.85 -4.51 16.35
C LEU A 218 3.80 -5.96 16.83
N LEU A 219 2.85 -6.77 16.33
CA LEU A 219 2.77 -8.19 16.63
C LEU A 219 4.01 -8.95 16.16
N ALA A 220 4.56 -8.59 14.99
CA ALA A 220 5.77 -9.22 14.48
C ALA A 220 7.00 -8.93 15.35
N ASP A 221 7.10 -7.70 15.86
CA ASP A 221 8.15 -7.28 16.79
C ASP A 221 8.06 -8.05 18.12
N VAL A 222 6.85 -8.13 18.69
CA VAL A 222 6.58 -8.86 19.94
C VAL A 222 6.82 -10.37 19.80
N LEU A 223 6.52 -10.94 18.62
CA LEU A 223 6.74 -12.36 18.33
C LEU A 223 8.19 -12.68 17.97
N HIS A 224 9.11 -11.69 17.95
CA HIS A 224 10.51 -11.84 17.52
C HIS A 224 10.63 -12.59 16.17
N ILE A 225 9.73 -12.30 15.23
CA ILE A 225 9.76 -12.90 13.88
C ILE A 225 10.89 -12.29 13.05
N VAL A 226 11.24 -11.03 13.33
CA VAL A 226 12.33 -10.24 12.75
C VAL A 226 13.10 -9.55 13.87
#